data_AF-A0A952TIV4-F1
#
_entry.id   AF-A0A952TIV4-F1
#
_cell.length_a   1.000
_cell.length_b   1.000
_cell.length_c   1.000
_cell.angle_alpha   90.00
_cell.angle_beta   90.00
_cell.angle_gamma   90.00
#
_symmetry.space_group_name_H-M   'P 1'
#
loop_
_entity.id
_entity.type
_entity.pdbx_description
1 polymer ?
#
loop_
_entity_poly.entity_id
_entity_poly.type
_entity_poly.pdbx_seq_one_letter_code
_entity_poly.pdbx_strand_id
1 'polypeptide(L)'
;MDGFTVSRANRFLETGSLDNKSMKINGESSSQVGSLGSTSPASGKSFADTLQDAIGNVNELQKTADKGAQDLATGRTDNIAEVMLSSERADIALKLMMQVRNKIIDAYQEVMKMQV
;
A
#
# COMPACT_ATOMS: atom_id res chain seq x y z
N MET A 1 -0.43 38.56 24.85
CA MET A 1 -1.14 38.97 23.62
C MET A 1 -1.13 40.49 23.62
N ASP A 2 0.03 41.11 23.41
CA ASP A 2 0.18 42.57 23.52
C ASP A 2 1.11 43.05 22.42
N GLY A 3 0.56 43.21 21.21
CA GLY A 3 1.39 43.52 20.05
C GLY A 3 0.70 44.18 18.87
N PHE A 4 -0.52 44.72 19.02
CA PHE A 4 -1.20 45.31 17.85
C PHE A 4 -1.99 46.61 18.05
N THR A 5 -2.18 47.16 19.25
CA THR A 5 -3.36 48.00 19.43
C THR A 5 -3.19 49.49 19.69
N VAL A 6 -1.99 50.08 19.89
CA VAL A 6 -1.95 51.54 20.13
C VAL A 6 -0.79 52.30 19.49
N SER A 7 0.44 51.78 19.45
CA SER A 7 1.58 52.57 18.94
C SER A 7 1.61 52.82 17.43
N ARG A 8 0.85 52.07 16.62
CA ARG A 8 0.81 52.27 15.16
C ARG A 8 -0.19 53.33 14.72
N ALA A 9 -1.27 53.57 15.47
CA ALA A 9 -2.30 54.53 15.08
C ALA A 9 -1.79 55.99 15.11
N ASN A 10 -0.94 56.33 16.08
CA ASN A 10 -0.45 57.71 16.24
C ASN A 10 0.61 58.13 15.20
N ARG A 11 1.22 57.18 14.47
CA ARG A 11 2.25 57.47 13.46
C ARG A 11 1.68 58.04 12.16
N PHE A 12 0.42 57.73 11.86
CA PHE A 12 -0.26 58.18 10.64
C PHE A 12 -0.61 59.67 10.65
N LEU A 13 -0.90 60.22 11.83
CA LEU A 13 -1.23 61.63 12.00
C LEU A 13 0.00 62.54 11.88
N GLU A 14 1.19 62.01 12.17
CA GLU A 14 2.44 62.80 12.23
C GLU A 14 3.22 62.82 10.91
N THR A 15 3.15 61.75 10.11
CA THR A 15 4.03 61.60 8.93
C THR A 15 3.30 61.54 7.59
N GLY A 16 1.96 61.52 7.58
CA GLY A 16 1.15 61.61 6.36
C GLY A 16 1.45 60.58 5.25
N SER A 17 2.23 59.54 5.56
CA SER A 17 2.73 58.58 4.57
C SER A 17 2.56 57.15 5.07
N LEU A 18 1.94 56.32 4.24
CA LEU A 18 1.73 54.90 4.47
C LEU A 18 2.97 54.14 3.99
N ASP A 19 3.84 53.68 4.90
CA ASP A 19 4.97 52.83 4.55
C ASP A 19 4.46 51.44 4.13
N ASN A 20 4.41 51.19 2.82
CA ASN A 20 3.90 49.95 2.19
C ASN A 20 4.90 48.78 2.29
N LYS A 21 5.53 48.59 3.46
CA LYS A 21 6.47 47.49 3.70
C LYS A 21 6.09 46.61 4.90
N SER A 22 4.81 46.57 5.26
CA SER A 22 4.32 45.60 6.25
C SER A 22 2.90 45.06 6.01
N MET A 23 2.36 45.20 4.80
CA MET A 23 1.12 44.51 4.39
C MET A 23 1.43 43.49 3.28
N LYS A 24 1.92 42.30 3.66
CA LYS A 24 1.88 41.13 2.76
C LYS A 24 0.52 40.45 2.95
N ILE A 25 -0.47 40.89 2.18
CA ILE A 25 -1.72 40.17 1.98
C ILE A 25 -1.39 38.95 1.10
N ASN A 26 -1.53 37.76 1.67
CA ASN A 26 -1.34 36.51 0.95
C ASN A 26 -2.63 36.18 0.20
N GLY A 27 -2.68 36.52 -1.10
CA GLY A 27 -3.81 36.19 -1.95
C GLY A 27 -3.75 36.83 -3.33
N GLU A 28 -2.98 36.22 -4.24
CA GLU A 28 -3.23 36.34 -5.68
C GLU A 28 -3.14 34.94 -6.31
N SER A 29 -4.32 34.45 -6.72
CA SER A 29 -4.49 33.35 -7.65
C SER A 29 -4.17 33.83 -9.07
N SER A 30 -3.40 33.05 -9.84
CA SER A 30 -3.82 32.63 -11.18
C SER A 30 -2.77 31.73 -11.83
N SER A 31 -3.26 30.74 -12.57
CA SER A 31 -2.52 29.95 -13.56
C SER A 31 -1.74 28.74 -13.03
N GLN A 32 -2.46 27.75 -12.48
CA GLN A 32 -2.08 26.36 -12.71
C GLN A 32 -3.33 25.48 -12.75
N VAL A 33 -3.94 25.38 -13.93
CA VAL A 33 -4.58 24.13 -14.36
C VAL A 33 -3.47 23.09 -14.51
N GLY A 34 -3.00 22.59 -13.36
CA GLY A 34 -2.00 21.55 -13.24
C GLY A 34 -2.69 20.20 -13.23
N SER A 35 -2.64 19.52 -14.37
CA SER A 35 -2.63 18.06 -14.50
C SER A 35 -3.57 17.27 -13.58
N LEU A 36 -4.75 16.92 -14.10
CA LEU A 36 -5.38 15.65 -13.74
C LEU A 36 -4.46 14.52 -14.21
N GLY A 37 -3.47 14.15 -13.39
CA GLY A 37 -2.43 13.23 -13.84
C GLY A 37 -1.29 13.09 -12.86
N SER A 38 -1.59 12.93 -11.58
CA SER A 38 -0.61 12.41 -10.63
C SER A 38 -1.31 11.40 -9.74
N THR A 39 -1.50 10.19 -10.28
CA THR A 39 -1.56 8.99 -9.46
C THR A 39 -0.26 8.96 -8.67
N SER A 40 -0.31 9.40 -7.42
CA SER A 40 0.73 9.08 -6.44
C SER A 40 0.97 7.58 -6.53
N PRO A 41 2.20 7.09 -6.77
CA PRO A 41 2.44 5.65 -6.73
C PRO A 41 2.10 5.22 -5.31
N ALA A 42 1.01 4.47 -5.18
CA ALA A 42 0.59 3.90 -3.91
C ALA A 42 1.82 3.19 -3.34
N SER A 43 2.40 3.75 -2.27
CA SER A 43 3.57 3.19 -1.58
C SER A 43 3.19 1.95 -0.75
N GLY A 44 2.15 1.23 -1.19
CA GLY A 44 1.75 -0.06 -0.66
C GLY A 44 2.38 -1.18 -1.47
N LYS A 45 2.60 -2.32 -0.82
CA LYS A 45 3.07 -3.55 -1.46
C LYS A 45 2.23 -3.83 -2.71
N SER A 46 2.88 -4.04 -3.86
CA SER A 46 2.13 -4.28 -5.09
C SER A 46 1.37 -5.59 -5.01
N PHE A 47 0.36 -5.76 -5.87
CA PHE A 47 -0.31 -7.06 -6.00
C PHE A 47 0.70 -8.17 -6.34
N ALA A 48 1.69 -7.88 -7.20
CA ALA A 48 2.72 -8.83 -7.58
C ALA A 48 3.60 -9.24 -6.38
N ASP A 49 3.98 -8.27 -5.54
CA ASP A 49 4.74 -8.56 -4.31
C ASP A 49 3.90 -9.41 -3.34
N THR A 50 2.60 -9.13 -3.22
CA THR A 50 1.71 -9.87 -2.32
C THR A 50 1.48 -11.29 -2.80
N LEU A 51 1.35 -11.46 -4.12
CA LEU A 51 1.29 -12.76 -4.76
C LEU A 51 2.59 -13.53 -4.58
N GLN A 52 3.75 -12.87 -4.72
CA GLN A 52 5.05 -13.49 -4.48
C GLN A 52 5.18 -14.00 -3.04
N ASP A 53 4.77 -13.21 -2.05
CA ASP A 53 4.72 -13.65 -0.66
C ASP A 53 3.75 -14.84 -0.48
N ALA A 54 2.57 -14.79 -1.09
CA ALA A 54 1.59 -15.87 -0.99
C ALA A 54 2.14 -17.18 -1.57
N ILE A 55 2.85 -17.13 -2.70
CA ILE A 55 3.54 -18.30 -3.28
C ILE A 55 4.61 -18.82 -2.32
N GLY A 56 5.38 -17.92 -1.69
CA GLY A 56 6.34 -18.28 -0.65
C GLY A 56 5.68 -19.01 0.52
N ASN A 57 4.56 -18.49 1.02
CA ASN A 57 3.80 -19.11 2.11
C ASN A 57 3.28 -20.51 1.75
N VAL A 58 2.76 -20.70 0.53
CA VAL A 58 2.29 -22.04 0.06
C VAL A 58 3.45 -23.04 0.05
N ASN A 59 4.64 -22.62 -0.38
CA ASN A 59 5.85 -23.46 -0.35
C ASN A 59 6.26 -23.83 1.09
N GLU A 60 6.20 -22.88 2.02
CA GLU A 60 6.48 -23.16 3.44
C GLU A 60 5.45 -24.12 4.06
N LEU A 61 4.17 -23.94 3.74
CA LEU A 61 3.09 -24.85 4.13
C LEU A 61 3.35 -26.28 3.62
N GLN A 62 3.71 -26.42 2.34
CA GLN A 62 4.05 -27.72 1.74
C GLN A 62 5.24 -28.36 2.45
N LYS A 63 6.34 -27.63 2.66
CA LYS A 63 7.53 -28.15 3.37
C LYS A 63 7.22 -28.56 4.80
N THR A 64 6.36 -27.83 5.47
CA THR A 64 5.93 -28.14 6.84
C THR A 64 5.13 -29.43 6.87
N ALA A 65 4.18 -29.59 5.94
CA ALA A 65 3.42 -30.83 5.78
C ALA A 65 4.32 -32.03 5.46
N ASP A 66 5.25 -31.87 4.51
CA ASP A 66 6.19 -32.93 4.12
C ASP A 66 7.09 -33.35 5.29
N LYS A 67 7.59 -32.36 6.06
CA LYS A 67 8.38 -32.61 7.26
C LYS A 67 7.57 -33.32 8.33
N GLY A 68 6.35 -32.86 8.59
CA GLY A 68 5.44 -33.52 9.54
C GLY A 68 5.15 -34.96 9.16
N ALA A 69 4.88 -35.22 7.87
CA ALA A 69 4.67 -36.56 7.34
C ALA A 69 5.91 -37.44 7.51
N GLN A 70 7.10 -36.90 7.25
CA GLN A 70 8.36 -37.63 7.43
C GLN A 70 8.66 -37.91 8.91
N ASP A 71 8.44 -36.93 9.79
CA ASP A 71 8.63 -37.08 11.23
C ASP A 71 7.66 -38.14 11.79
N LEU A 72 6.42 -38.17 11.30
CA LEU A 72 5.44 -39.19 11.66
C LEU A 72 5.83 -40.59 11.15
N ALA A 73 6.22 -40.70 9.88
CA ALA A 73 6.63 -41.98 9.29
C ALA A 73 7.90 -42.55 9.93
N THR A 74 8.76 -41.69 10.46
CA THR A 74 10.00 -42.09 11.18
C THR A 74 9.79 -42.28 12.68
N GLY A 75 8.57 -42.10 13.21
CA GLY A 75 8.26 -42.21 14.63
C GLY A 75 8.89 -41.11 15.50
N ARG A 76 9.31 -40.00 14.89
CA ARG A 76 9.85 -38.82 15.58
C ARG A 76 8.75 -37.91 16.13
N THR A 77 7.52 -38.07 15.65
CA THR A 77 6.33 -37.42 16.22
C THR A 77 5.17 -38.42 16.25
N ASP A 78 4.38 -38.39 17.32
CA ASP A 78 3.13 -39.15 17.44
C ASP A 78 1.89 -38.28 17.17
N ASN A 79 2.10 -36.99 16.88
CA ASN A 79 1.03 -36.02 16.68
C ASN A 79 0.47 -36.10 15.25
N ILE A 80 -0.28 -37.17 14.97
CA ILE A 80 -0.95 -37.40 13.68
C ILE A 80 -1.91 -36.24 13.34
N ALA A 81 -2.61 -35.70 14.33
CA ALA A 81 -3.60 -34.64 14.12
C ALA A 81 -2.97 -33.36 13.57
N GLU A 82 -1.82 -32.95 14.10
CA GLU A 82 -1.08 -31.79 13.61
C GLU A 82 -0.54 -32.01 12.20
N VAL A 83 -0.01 -33.21 11.91
CA VAL A 83 0.48 -33.57 10.57
C VAL A 83 -0.64 -33.54 9.54
N MET A 84 -1.79 -34.15 9.85
CA MET A 84 -2.97 -34.05 8.98
C MET A 84 -3.42 -32.61 8.78
N LEU A 85 -3.49 -31.81 9.87
CA LEU A 85 -3.92 -30.42 9.77
C LEU A 85 -2.97 -29.59 8.90
N SER A 86 -1.66 -29.81 9.04
CA SER A 86 -0.66 -29.13 8.21
C SER A 86 -0.78 -29.51 6.73
N SER A 87 -1.05 -30.79 6.44
CA SER A 87 -1.28 -31.29 5.09
C SER A 87 -2.55 -30.71 4.47
N GLU A 88 -3.65 -30.66 5.23
CA GLU A 88 -4.92 -30.08 4.76
C GLU A 88 -4.77 -28.58 4.47
N ARG A 89 -4.05 -27.84 5.34
CA ARG A 89 -3.75 -26.42 5.09
C ARG A 89 -2.93 -26.23 3.82
N ALA A 90 -1.92 -27.05 3.60
CA ALA A 90 -1.10 -26.99 2.38
C ALA A 90 -1.92 -27.27 1.12
N ASP A 91 -2.79 -28.29 1.15
CA ASP A 91 -3.65 -28.65 0.02
C ASP A 91 -4.67 -27.55 -0.33
N ILE A 92 -5.36 -26.99 0.67
CA ILE A 92 -6.29 -25.87 0.48
C ILE A 92 -5.55 -24.64 -0.08
N ALA A 93 -4.38 -24.31 0.48
CA ALA A 93 -3.60 -23.16 0.03
C ALA A 93 -3.10 -23.33 -1.41
N LEU A 94 -2.68 -24.55 -1.79
CA LEU A 94 -2.29 -24.89 -3.15
C LEU A 94 -3.47 -24.78 -4.13
N LYS A 95 -4.64 -25.32 -3.76
CA LYS A 95 -5.87 -25.19 -4.56
C LYS A 95 -6.23 -23.73 -4.81
N LEU A 96 -6.16 -22.90 -3.79
CA LEU A 96 -6.37 -21.46 -3.91
C LEU A 96 -5.35 -20.82 -4.86
N MET A 97 -4.07 -21.15 -4.73
CA MET A 97 -3.02 -20.64 -5.61
C MET A 97 -3.27 -21.01 -7.08
N MET A 98 -3.72 -22.24 -7.37
CA MET A 98 -4.06 -22.65 -8.72
C MET A 98 -5.21 -21.82 -9.31
N GLN A 99 -6.22 -21.50 -8.50
CA GLN A 99 -7.31 -20.61 -8.94
C GLN A 99 -6.80 -19.20 -9.26
N VAL A 100 -5.93 -18.65 -8.40
CA VAL A 100 -5.32 -17.34 -8.63
C VAL A 100 -4.45 -17.36 -9.90
N ARG A 101 -3.63 -18.39 -10.09
CA ARG A 101 -2.82 -18.60 -11.30
C ARG A 101 -3.70 -18.58 -12.55
N ASN A 102 -4.79 -19.34 -12.54
CA ASN A 102 -5.72 -19.40 -13.68
C ASN A 102 -6.33 -18.02 -13.95
N LYS A 103 -6.75 -17.29 -12.90
CA LYS A 103 -7.32 -15.94 -13.06
C LYS A 103 -6.32 -14.92 -13.60
N ILE A 104 -5.04 -15.04 -13.25
CA ILE A 104 -3.98 -14.18 -13.82
C ILE A 104 -3.78 -14.47 -15.30
N ILE A 105 -3.77 -15.75 -15.69
CA ILE A 105 -3.68 -16.15 -17.10
C ILE A 105 -4.90 -15.63 -17.87
N ASP A 106 -6.10 -15.77 -17.33
CA ASP A 106 -7.34 -15.24 -17.92
C ASP A 106 -7.27 -13.72 -18.09
N ALA A 107 -6.85 -12.98 -17.05
CA ALA A 107 -6.73 -11.53 -17.09
C ALA A 107 -5.70 -11.07 -18.13
N TYR A 108 -4.58 -11.78 -18.26
CA TYR A 108 -3.60 -11.51 -19.31
C TYR A 108 -4.18 -11.71 -20.71
N GLN A 109 -4.91 -12.80 -20.93
CA GLN A 109 -5.58 -13.06 -22.21
C GLN A 109 -6.65 -12.01 -22.53
N GLU A 110 -7.40 -11.54 -21.54
CA GLU A 110 -8.43 -10.50 -21.71
C GLU A 110 -7.82 -9.16 -22.15
N VAL A 111 -6.73 -8.74 -21.49
CA VAL A 111 -6.00 -7.51 -21.87
C VAL A 111 -5.49 -7.58 -23.31
N MET A 112 -5.03 -8.75 -23.77
CA MET A 112 -4.61 -8.93 -25.17
C MET A 112 -5.77 -8.80 -26.15
N LYS A 113 -6.96 -9.29 -25.81
CA LYS A 113 -8.16 -9.19 -26.66
C LYS A 113 -8.72 -7.78 -26.76
N MET A 114 -8.45 -6.91 -25.78
CA MET A 114 -8.87 -5.50 -25.82
C MET A 114 -8.04 -4.63 -26.76
N GLN A 115 -6.84 -5.04 -27.15
CA GLN A 115 -5.90 -4.22 -27.94
C GLN A 115 -5.90 -4.53 -29.45
N VAL A 116 -6.83 -5.36 -29.93
CA VAL A 116 -7.02 -5.63 -31.37
C VAL A 116 -8.23 -4.90 -31.94
#